data_AF-A0A0F2T3H1-F1
#
_entry.id   AF-A0A0F2T3H1-F1
#
_cell.length_a   1.000
_cell.length_b   1.000
_cell.length_c   1.000
_cell.angle_alpha   90.00
_cell.angle_beta   90.00
_cell.angle_gamma   90.00
#
_symmetry.space_group_name_H-M   'P 1'
#
loop_
_entity.id
_entity.type
_entity.pdbx_description
1 polymer ?
#
loop_
_entity_poly.entity_id
_entity_poly.type
_entity_poly.pdbx_seq_one_letter_code
_entity_poly.pdbx_strand_id
1 'polypeptide(L)'
;LTAEQACAPEYWVRQAREAVRFADNVTALRELGVVRFLELGGQALVAMLDEPVTAAALRRDRPEVESFWSAVAELYVSGATVDWTRAFPGARRVDLPTYAFEHQRYWPEPAVATGDPAGLGLAAAGHPLLGAVTRLAGGEGLVLTGRISLRTHPWLADHAVGGQVLLPGTALAELALRAGDEAGCGQVEELTLESPLVLDEREAVILQVLVEAPDEDGRCALAIHSRNETADPDGWVRHASGTVAPGGSAPAFELATWPPAGAEPVPLDGFYSGLAEGGYGYGPAFQGLRALWRCDGEVFAEVSLPDGLAVTGFGVHPALLDAVLQAMAAAGSVRAEGQLVPFAWTGVELFATDAVAVRARLTFSGTETVRVEVTDVTGRPVLSVAS
;
A
#
# COMPACT_ATOMS: atom_id res chain seq x y z
N LEU A 1 37.73 -18.68 54.44
CA LEU A 1 39.05 -19.28 54.73
C LEU A 1 40.11 -18.20 54.51
N THR A 2 40.91 -17.86 55.52
CA THR A 2 42.05 -16.95 55.34
C THR A 2 43.31 -17.71 54.90
N ALA A 3 44.31 -17.01 54.36
CA ALA A 3 45.58 -17.63 53.95
C ALA A 3 46.30 -18.30 55.13
N GLU A 4 46.28 -17.69 56.32
CA GLU A 4 46.84 -18.26 57.54
C GLU A 4 46.12 -19.54 57.98
N GLN A 5 44.78 -19.56 57.89
CA GLN A 5 44.00 -20.76 58.21
C GLN A 5 44.24 -21.90 57.22
N ALA A 6 44.45 -21.60 55.93
CA ALA A 6 44.73 -22.62 54.92
C ALA A 6 46.08 -23.32 55.16
N CYS A 7 47.06 -22.62 55.73
CA CYS A 7 48.37 -23.17 56.08
C CYS A 7 48.41 -23.83 57.47
N ALA A 8 47.35 -23.72 58.29
CA ALA A 8 47.30 -24.26 59.64
C ALA A 8 46.84 -25.74 59.64
N PRO A 9 47.65 -26.69 60.16
CA PRO A 9 47.26 -28.11 60.23
C PRO A 9 45.95 -28.35 60.97
N GLU A 10 45.66 -27.54 61.98
CA GLU A 10 44.45 -27.63 62.80
C GLU A 10 43.17 -27.41 61.98
N TYR A 11 43.24 -26.59 60.92
CA TYR A 11 42.11 -26.39 60.02
C TYR A 11 41.76 -27.69 59.27
N TRP A 12 42.76 -28.36 58.70
CA TRP A 12 42.56 -29.60 57.95
C TRP A 12 42.08 -30.76 58.84
N VAL A 13 42.59 -30.84 60.08
CA VAL A 13 42.10 -31.82 61.06
C VAL A 13 40.63 -31.58 61.41
N ARG A 14 40.22 -30.31 61.60
CA ARG A 14 38.80 -29.98 61.81
C ARG A 14 37.96 -30.28 60.57
N GLN A 15 38.43 -29.92 59.38
CA GLN A 15 37.70 -30.16 58.12
C GLN A 15 37.41 -31.65 57.88
N ALA A 16 38.30 -32.55 58.31
CA ALA A 16 38.09 -33.99 58.20
C ALA A 16 37.19 -34.58 59.31
N ARG A 17 36.99 -33.88 60.44
CA ARG A 17 36.32 -34.42 61.64
C ARG A 17 34.99 -33.74 61.99
N GLU A 18 34.82 -32.48 61.61
CA GLU A 18 33.63 -31.68 61.92
C GLU A 18 32.62 -31.69 60.76
N ALA A 19 31.39 -31.29 61.04
CA ALA A 19 30.34 -31.23 60.03
C ALA A 19 30.66 -30.18 58.94
N VAL A 20 30.54 -30.57 57.67
CA VAL A 20 30.77 -29.68 56.53
C VAL A 20 29.60 -28.70 56.37
N ARG A 21 29.88 -27.40 56.52
CA ARG A 21 28.90 -26.31 56.41
C ARG A 21 28.62 -25.89 54.95
N PHE A 22 28.26 -26.85 54.08
CA PHE A 22 28.09 -26.61 52.64
C PHE A 22 26.98 -25.59 52.34
N ALA A 23 25.78 -25.77 52.92
CA ALA A 23 24.65 -24.88 52.69
C ALA A 23 24.91 -23.43 53.16
N ASP A 24 25.59 -23.26 54.30
CA ASP A 24 25.96 -21.95 54.81
C ASP A 24 26.93 -21.23 53.85
N ASN A 25 27.88 -21.96 53.26
CA ASN A 25 28.82 -21.40 52.29
C ASN A 25 28.13 -20.98 50.99
N VAL A 26 27.17 -21.78 50.50
CA VAL A 26 26.38 -21.42 49.31
C VAL A 26 25.54 -20.18 49.58
N THR A 27 24.88 -20.10 50.75
CA THR A 27 24.12 -18.91 51.17
C THR A 27 25.01 -17.66 51.22
N ALA A 28 26.20 -17.77 51.82
CA ALA A 28 27.15 -16.65 51.85
C ALA A 28 27.61 -16.23 50.44
N LEU A 29 27.81 -17.17 49.51
CA LEU A 29 28.16 -16.86 48.12
C LEU A 29 27.01 -16.14 47.37
N ARG A 30 25.75 -16.53 47.63
CA ARG A 30 24.57 -15.83 47.09
C ARG A 30 24.50 -14.40 47.60
N GLU A 31 24.73 -14.18 48.89
CA GLU A 31 24.76 -12.84 49.50
C GLU A 31 25.86 -11.95 48.90
N LEU A 32 26.95 -12.55 48.40
CA LEU A 32 28.02 -11.88 47.66
C LEU A 32 27.71 -11.68 46.16
N GLY A 33 26.51 -12.05 45.70
CA GLY A 33 26.06 -11.88 44.31
C GLY A 33 26.57 -12.95 43.35
N VAL A 34 27.07 -14.09 43.84
CA VAL A 34 27.44 -15.22 42.99
C VAL A 34 26.17 -15.90 42.47
N VAL A 35 26.03 -15.94 41.14
CA VAL A 35 24.85 -16.51 40.45
C VAL A 35 25.18 -17.66 39.50
N ARG A 36 26.45 -18.11 39.47
CA ARG A 36 26.94 -19.20 38.62
C ARG A 36 27.88 -20.08 39.43
N PHE A 37 27.65 -21.39 39.42
CA PHE A 37 28.45 -22.35 40.16
C PHE A 37 29.04 -23.41 39.22
N LEU A 38 30.33 -23.70 39.42
CA LEU A 38 31.03 -24.79 38.74
C LEU A 38 31.49 -25.81 39.79
N GLU A 39 31.01 -27.04 39.69
CA GLU A 39 31.55 -28.15 40.49
C GLU A 39 32.82 -28.69 39.84
N LEU A 40 33.94 -28.54 40.54
CA LEU A 40 35.22 -29.13 40.17
C LEU A 40 35.23 -30.59 40.62
N GLY A 41 34.75 -31.48 39.76
CA GLY A 41 34.56 -32.89 40.06
C GLY A 41 33.29 -33.43 39.43
N GLY A 42 32.58 -34.30 40.16
CA GLY A 42 31.32 -34.91 39.71
C GLY A 42 30.13 -33.95 39.70
N GLN A 43 28.90 -34.48 39.64
CA GLN A 43 27.65 -33.69 39.59
C GLN A 43 26.86 -33.75 40.92
N ALA A 44 27.50 -34.18 42.02
CA ALA A 44 26.78 -34.53 43.24
C ALA A 44 26.38 -33.29 44.04
N LEU A 45 27.21 -32.24 44.03
CA LEU A 45 26.97 -31.01 44.77
C LEU A 45 26.06 -30.06 44.00
N VAL A 46 26.22 -29.98 42.69
CA VAL A 46 25.34 -29.20 41.80
C VAL A 46 23.90 -29.68 41.89
N ALA A 47 23.66 -30.99 42.01
CA ALA A 47 22.31 -31.52 42.20
C ALA A 47 21.65 -31.08 43.53
N MET A 48 22.43 -30.59 44.50
CA MET A 48 21.93 -30.04 45.77
C MET A 48 21.70 -28.52 45.73
N LEU A 49 22.05 -27.87 44.62
CA LEU A 49 21.87 -26.44 44.41
C LEU A 49 20.57 -26.19 43.64
N ASP A 50 19.75 -25.28 44.14
CA ASP A 50 18.58 -24.73 43.43
C ASP A 50 18.95 -23.37 42.85
N GLU A 51 19.88 -23.39 41.90
CA GLU A 51 20.49 -22.18 41.30
C GLU A 51 20.20 -22.10 39.80
N PRO A 52 20.03 -20.89 39.25
CA PRO A 52 19.65 -20.70 37.84
C PRO A 52 20.73 -21.17 36.86
N VAL A 53 22.00 -21.18 37.26
CA VAL A 53 23.12 -21.64 36.43
C VAL A 53 24.09 -22.48 37.25
N THR A 54 24.11 -23.78 36.97
CA THR A 54 25.04 -24.73 37.56
C THR A 54 25.65 -25.61 36.48
N ALA A 55 26.95 -25.83 36.57
CA ALA A 55 27.69 -26.68 35.65
C ALA A 55 28.61 -27.62 36.43
N ALA A 56 28.81 -28.84 35.92
CA ALA A 56 29.70 -29.84 36.53
C ALA A 56 30.84 -30.17 35.56
N ALA A 57 32.09 -30.05 36.01
CA ALA A 57 33.26 -30.25 35.17
C ALA A 57 33.42 -31.71 34.69
N LEU A 58 32.92 -32.69 35.45
CA LEU A 58 32.96 -34.11 35.10
C LEU A 58 31.59 -34.77 35.34
N ARG A 59 31.28 -35.76 34.51
CA ARG A 59 30.07 -36.60 34.65
C ARG A 59 30.46 -38.07 34.52
N ARG A 60 29.85 -38.93 35.34
CA ARG A 60 30.20 -40.36 35.44
C ARG A 60 30.07 -41.09 34.09
N ASP A 61 29.08 -40.71 33.29
CA ASP A 61 28.70 -41.41 32.06
C ASP A 61 29.14 -40.68 30.78
N ARG A 62 30.11 -39.75 30.88
CA ARG A 62 30.61 -38.99 29.72
C ARG A 62 32.13 -38.86 29.72
N PRO A 63 32.77 -38.71 28.55
CA PRO A 63 34.19 -38.40 28.46
C PRO A 63 34.55 -37.11 29.21
N GLU A 64 35.69 -37.10 29.91
CA GLU A 64 36.11 -35.98 30.75
C GLU A 64 36.27 -34.67 29.96
N VAL A 65 36.90 -34.74 28.78
CA VAL A 65 37.14 -33.58 27.90
C VAL A 65 35.83 -32.96 27.42
N GLU A 66 34.87 -33.80 27.01
CA GLU A 66 33.55 -33.34 26.57
C GLU A 66 32.76 -32.73 27.73
N SER A 67 32.80 -33.36 28.91
CA SER A 67 32.13 -32.86 30.11
C SER A 67 32.65 -31.49 30.51
N PHE A 68 33.98 -31.32 30.50
CA PHE A 68 34.62 -30.06 30.84
C PHE A 68 34.24 -28.94 29.86
N TRP A 69 34.35 -29.17 28.55
CA TRP A 69 34.00 -28.16 27.55
C TRP A 69 32.50 -27.84 27.51
N SER A 70 31.64 -28.82 27.80
CA SER A 70 30.21 -28.58 27.95
C SER A 70 29.93 -27.67 29.15
N ALA A 71 30.57 -27.90 30.30
CA ALA A 71 30.44 -27.03 31.47
C ALA A 71 30.93 -25.60 31.20
N VAL A 72 32.05 -25.46 30.48
CA VAL A 72 32.55 -24.14 30.05
C VAL A 72 31.56 -23.46 29.11
N ALA A 73 30.95 -24.19 28.18
CA ALA A 73 29.94 -23.66 27.27
C ALA A 73 28.66 -23.22 27.99
N GLU A 74 28.15 -24.02 28.93
CA GLU A 74 26.99 -23.67 29.78
C GLU A 74 27.25 -22.35 30.52
N LEU A 75 28.43 -22.21 31.13
CA LEU A 75 28.82 -20.98 31.81
C LEU A 75 28.95 -19.80 30.83
N TYR A 76 29.56 -20.00 29.66
CA TYR A 76 29.74 -18.96 28.64
C TYR A 76 28.40 -18.45 28.10
N VAL A 77 27.48 -19.35 27.74
CA VAL A 77 26.13 -18.99 27.25
C VAL A 77 25.32 -18.27 28.33
N SER A 78 25.56 -18.61 29.60
CA SER A 78 24.95 -17.88 30.73
C SER A 78 25.58 -16.50 31.01
N GLY A 79 26.61 -16.09 30.26
CA GLY A 79 27.27 -14.79 30.38
C GLY A 79 28.57 -14.77 31.20
N ALA A 80 29.16 -15.92 31.53
CA ALA A 80 30.50 -15.96 32.10
C ALA A 80 31.56 -15.62 31.05
N THR A 81 32.61 -14.91 31.45
CA THR A 81 33.74 -14.61 30.57
C THR A 81 34.70 -15.79 30.52
N VAL A 82 35.04 -16.26 29.32
CA VAL A 82 36.02 -17.32 29.09
C VAL A 82 37.19 -16.74 28.31
N ASP A 83 38.39 -16.90 28.85
CA ASP A 83 39.63 -16.53 28.15
C ASP A 83 40.03 -17.65 27.17
N TRP A 84 39.49 -17.58 25.97
CA TRP A 84 39.75 -18.55 24.90
C TRP A 84 41.23 -18.58 24.46
N THR A 85 42.00 -17.52 24.73
CA THR A 85 43.42 -17.48 24.36
C THR A 85 44.28 -18.42 25.21
N ARG A 86 43.90 -18.61 26.49
CA ARG A 86 44.54 -19.60 27.38
C ARG A 86 44.13 -21.02 27.06
N ALA A 87 42.89 -21.20 26.62
CA ALA A 87 42.34 -22.50 26.23
C ALA A 87 43.01 -23.08 24.97
N PHE A 88 43.29 -22.21 23.99
CA PHE A 88 43.77 -22.61 22.67
C PHE A 88 45.04 -21.84 22.27
N PRO A 89 46.18 -22.10 22.92
CA PRO A 89 47.44 -21.44 22.59
C PRO A 89 47.87 -21.80 21.15
N GLY A 90 48.19 -20.78 20.35
CA GLY A 90 48.62 -20.96 18.95
C GLY A 90 47.51 -21.22 17.94
N ALA A 91 46.23 -21.11 18.33
CA ALA A 91 45.11 -21.18 17.39
C ALA A 91 45.10 -19.97 16.43
N ARG A 92 44.57 -20.19 15.22
CA ARG A 92 44.37 -19.15 14.20
C ARG A 92 42.88 -18.86 14.02
N ARG A 93 42.55 -17.61 13.69
CA ARG A 93 41.20 -17.24 13.26
C ARG A 93 40.95 -17.79 11.86
N VAL A 94 39.72 -18.23 11.61
CA VAL A 94 39.23 -18.68 10.31
C VAL A 94 37.96 -17.92 9.96
N ASP A 95 37.68 -17.76 8.68
CA ASP A 95 36.44 -17.15 8.23
C ASP A 95 35.27 -18.07 8.53
N LEU A 96 34.22 -17.50 9.12
CA LEU A 96 32.94 -18.16 9.36
C LEU A 96 31.86 -17.50 8.48
N PRO A 97 30.73 -18.18 8.23
CA PRO A 97 29.56 -17.52 7.65
C PRO A 97 29.25 -16.21 8.39
N THR A 98 28.86 -15.19 7.63
CA THR A 98 28.47 -13.90 8.21
C THR A 98 27.23 -14.05 9.08
N TYR A 99 27.04 -13.10 10.00
CA TYR A 99 25.84 -13.04 10.82
C TYR A 99 24.57 -13.06 9.95
N ALA A 100 23.62 -13.92 10.30
CA ALA A 100 22.32 -13.99 9.62
C ALA A 100 21.44 -12.83 10.08
N PHE A 101 21.58 -11.66 9.42
CA PHE A 101 20.71 -10.52 9.68
C PHE A 101 19.24 -10.87 9.38
N GLU A 102 18.32 -10.34 10.20
CA GLU A 102 16.90 -10.42 9.88
C GLU A 102 16.59 -9.44 8.75
N HIS A 103 16.16 -9.97 7.60
CA HIS A 103 15.93 -9.16 6.40
C HIS A 103 14.52 -8.58 6.41
N GLN A 104 14.37 -7.40 7.01
CA GLN A 104 13.16 -6.59 6.91
C GLN A 104 13.39 -5.39 5.97
N ARG A 105 12.41 -5.11 5.10
CA ARG A 105 12.47 -3.98 4.16
C ARG A 105 12.15 -2.69 4.90
N TYR A 106 13.19 -1.93 5.25
CA TYR A 106 13.07 -0.57 5.76
C TYR A 106 13.47 0.43 4.68
N TRP A 107 12.52 0.79 3.81
CA TRP A 107 12.71 1.79 2.76
C TRP A 107 11.78 2.99 3.01
N PRO A 108 12.26 4.24 2.99
CA PRO A 108 11.38 5.40 3.09
C PRO A 108 10.44 5.43 1.89
N GLU A 109 9.15 5.23 2.14
CA GLU A 109 8.13 5.51 1.13
C GLU A 109 7.95 7.03 1.06
N PRO A 110 8.01 7.64 -0.14
CA PRO A 110 7.74 9.06 -0.28
C PRO A 110 6.25 9.29 0.01
N ALA A 111 5.92 9.51 1.29
CA ALA A 111 4.64 10.07 1.66
C ALA A 111 4.53 11.44 0.98
N VAL A 112 3.41 11.69 0.32
CA VAL A 112 3.07 13.03 -0.14
C VAL A 112 2.90 13.88 1.12
N ALA A 113 3.95 14.55 1.56
CA ALA A 113 3.84 15.63 2.52
C ALA A 113 3.20 16.81 1.78
N THR A 114 1.90 16.70 1.48
CA THR A 114 1.10 17.88 1.21
C THR A 114 1.20 18.72 2.47
N GLY A 115 1.87 19.87 2.41
CA GLY A 115 1.81 20.82 3.52
C GLY A 115 0.34 21.08 3.87
N ASP A 116 0.03 21.30 5.14
CA ASP A 116 -1.33 21.58 5.58
C ASP A 116 -1.86 22.83 4.84
N PRO A 117 -2.86 22.69 3.95
CA PRO A 117 -3.38 23.81 3.17
C PRO A 117 -3.97 24.91 4.08
N ALA A 118 -4.40 24.56 5.30
CA ALA A 118 -4.91 25.54 6.26
C ALA A 118 -3.86 26.59 6.64
N GLY A 119 -2.57 26.22 6.68
CA GLY A 119 -1.47 27.16 6.93
C GLY A 119 -1.29 28.21 5.82
N LEU A 120 -1.83 27.95 4.63
CA LEU A 120 -1.85 28.87 3.48
C LEU A 120 -3.19 29.62 3.34
N GLY A 121 -4.12 29.43 4.28
CA GLY A 121 -5.48 29.97 4.20
C GLY A 121 -6.39 29.24 3.20
N LEU A 122 -6.02 28.03 2.79
CA LEU A 122 -6.78 27.19 1.86
C LEU A 122 -7.49 26.06 2.62
N ALA A 123 -8.59 25.55 2.06
CA ALA A 123 -9.23 24.35 2.60
C ALA A 123 -8.63 23.09 1.94
N ALA A 124 -8.57 21.98 2.68
CA ALA A 124 -8.16 20.70 2.14
C ALA A 124 -9.21 20.17 1.17
N ALA A 125 -8.80 19.74 -0.03
CA ALA A 125 -9.74 19.19 -1.01
C ALA A 125 -10.15 17.74 -0.71
N GLY A 126 -9.45 17.04 0.19
CA GLY A 126 -9.84 15.68 0.60
C GLY A 126 -9.75 14.63 -0.49
N HIS A 127 -8.95 14.87 -1.54
CA HIS A 127 -8.89 14.04 -2.74
C HIS A 127 -7.43 13.69 -3.10
N PRO A 128 -7.12 12.46 -3.54
CA PRO A 128 -5.72 12.06 -3.75
C PRO A 128 -4.96 12.87 -4.81
N LEU A 129 -5.66 13.35 -5.86
CA LEU A 129 -5.04 14.17 -6.91
C LEU A 129 -5.17 15.68 -6.69
N LEU A 130 -5.95 16.13 -5.68
CA LEU A 130 -6.19 17.55 -5.39
C LEU A 130 -5.93 17.82 -3.91
N GLY A 131 -4.95 18.69 -3.62
CA GLY A 131 -4.53 18.98 -2.25
C GLY A 131 -5.37 20.08 -1.58
N ALA A 132 -5.83 21.07 -2.34
CA ALA A 132 -6.45 22.27 -1.78
C ALA A 132 -7.57 22.84 -2.65
N VAL A 133 -8.49 23.57 -2.01
CA VAL A 133 -9.51 24.40 -2.67
C VAL A 133 -9.44 25.83 -2.15
N THR A 134 -9.65 26.79 -3.06
CA THR A 134 -9.84 28.21 -2.77
C THR A 134 -11.13 28.72 -3.42
N ARG A 135 -11.96 29.44 -2.66
CA ARG A 135 -13.09 30.20 -3.20
C ARG A 135 -12.61 31.58 -3.61
N LEU A 136 -13.04 32.06 -4.78
CA LEU A 136 -12.58 33.34 -5.33
C LEU A 136 -13.35 34.49 -4.69
N ALA A 137 -12.67 35.47 -4.10
CA ALA A 137 -13.33 36.57 -3.40
C ALA A 137 -14.21 37.47 -4.29
N GLY A 138 -14.02 37.43 -5.62
CA GLY A 138 -14.75 38.22 -6.60
C GLY A 138 -16.07 37.59 -7.11
N GLY A 139 -16.45 36.41 -6.62
CA GLY A 139 -17.66 35.71 -7.04
C GLY A 139 -17.88 34.39 -6.30
N GLU A 140 -18.74 33.53 -6.84
CA GLU A 140 -19.01 32.19 -6.27
C GLU A 140 -18.15 31.09 -6.90
N GLY A 141 -17.24 31.45 -7.82
CA GLY A 141 -16.31 30.51 -8.43
C GLY A 141 -15.23 30.01 -7.46
N LEU A 142 -14.62 28.89 -7.81
CA LEU A 142 -13.59 28.24 -7.00
C LEU A 142 -12.49 27.62 -7.86
N VAL A 143 -11.33 27.39 -7.24
CA VAL A 143 -10.21 26.69 -7.85
C VAL A 143 -9.77 25.57 -6.92
N LEU A 144 -9.71 24.35 -7.44
CA LEU A 144 -9.03 23.23 -6.80
C LEU A 144 -7.64 23.09 -7.41
N THR A 145 -6.65 22.74 -6.59
CA THR A 145 -5.26 22.57 -7.03
C THR A 145 -4.64 21.30 -6.48
N GLY A 146 -3.78 20.69 -7.28
CA GLY A 146 -3.12 19.43 -6.96
C GLY A 146 -1.72 19.34 -7.55
N ARG A 147 -0.95 18.36 -7.05
CA ARG A 147 0.40 18.06 -7.56
C ARG A 147 0.55 16.55 -7.72
N ILE A 148 0.70 16.10 -8.95
CA ILE A 148 0.80 14.68 -9.29
C ILE A 148 2.16 14.37 -9.93
N SER A 149 2.66 13.16 -9.73
CA SER A 149 3.88 12.64 -10.36
C SER A 149 3.88 11.12 -10.26
N LEU A 150 4.61 10.43 -11.13
CA LEU A 150 4.75 8.96 -11.04
C LEU A 150 5.46 8.50 -9.76
N ARG A 151 6.17 9.40 -9.07
CA ARG A 151 6.80 9.11 -7.77
C ARG A 151 5.81 9.09 -6.61
N THR A 152 4.80 9.95 -6.67
CA THR A 152 3.79 10.10 -5.61
C THR A 152 2.53 9.29 -5.89
N HIS A 153 2.26 9.00 -7.16
CA HIS A 153 1.10 8.24 -7.64
C HIS A 153 1.59 7.14 -8.60
N PRO A 154 2.32 6.13 -8.09
CA PRO A 154 2.98 5.13 -8.93
C PRO A 154 2.02 4.33 -9.81
N TRP A 155 0.76 4.16 -9.38
CA TRP A 155 -0.27 3.51 -10.17
C TRP A 155 -0.56 4.22 -11.50
N LEU A 156 -0.27 5.52 -11.63
CA LEU A 156 -0.44 6.24 -12.90
C LEU A 156 0.50 5.72 -13.99
N ALA A 157 1.65 5.14 -13.63
CA ALA A 157 2.59 4.56 -14.59
C ALA A 157 2.00 3.35 -15.33
N ASP A 158 0.96 2.73 -14.76
CA ASP A 158 0.27 1.58 -15.34
C ASP A 158 -0.75 1.97 -16.42
N HIS A 159 -0.90 3.26 -16.76
CA HIS A 159 -1.75 3.72 -17.85
C HIS A 159 -0.92 4.33 -18.98
N ALA A 160 -0.39 3.46 -19.84
CA ALA A 160 0.37 3.87 -21.02
C ALA A 160 -0.41 3.62 -22.32
N VAL A 161 -0.44 4.61 -23.20
CA VAL A 161 -1.09 4.53 -24.52
C VAL A 161 -0.11 5.08 -25.56
N GLY A 162 0.15 4.32 -26.63
CA GLY A 162 1.14 4.69 -27.65
C GLY A 162 2.57 4.82 -27.09
N GLY A 163 2.88 4.12 -26.00
CA GLY A 163 4.19 4.20 -25.32
C GLY A 163 4.37 5.44 -24.43
N GLN A 164 3.34 6.26 -24.23
CA GLN A 164 3.36 7.41 -23.32
C GLN A 164 2.48 7.14 -22.10
N VAL A 165 2.95 7.51 -20.92
CA VAL A 165 2.11 7.47 -19.71
C VAL A 165 1.17 8.65 -19.73
N LEU A 166 -0.13 8.37 -19.77
CA LEU A 166 -1.18 9.38 -19.83
C LEU A 166 -2.00 9.34 -18.54
N LEU A 167 -2.39 10.50 -18.02
CA LEU A 167 -3.48 10.56 -17.05
C LEU A 167 -4.76 10.05 -17.74
N PRO A 168 -5.43 9.01 -17.21
CA PRO A 168 -6.60 8.44 -17.87
C PRO A 168 -7.75 9.45 -17.93
N GLY A 169 -8.59 9.36 -18.97
CA GLY A 169 -9.78 10.21 -19.09
C GLY A 169 -10.74 10.06 -17.90
N THR A 170 -10.75 8.89 -17.26
CA THR A 170 -11.51 8.63 -16.01
C THR A 170 -11.00 9.44 -14.82
N ALA A 171 -9.72 9.80 -14.78
CA ALA A 171 -9.21 10.70 -13.74
C ALA A 171 -9.68 12.14 -13.99
N LEU A 172 -9.84 12.57 -15.25
CA LEU A 172 -10.43 13.88 -15.55
C LEU A 172 -11.91 13.93 -15.17
N ALA A 173 -12.67 12.85 -15.41
CA ALA A 173 -14.05 12.73 -14.95
C ALA A 173 -14.16 12.74 -13.41
N GLU A 174 -13.27 12.03 -12.71
CA GLU A 174 -13.19 12.03 -11.25
C GLU A 174 -12.84 13.42 -10.67
N LEU A 175 -11.91 14.14 -11.30
CA LEU A 175 -11.59 15.53 -10.93
C LEU A 175 -12.81 16.46 -11.12
N ALA A 176 -13.59 16.25 -12.19
CA ALA A 176 -14.82 17.00 -12.44
C ALA A 176 -15.91 16.71 -11.38
N LEU A 177 -16.08 15.44 -10.99
CA LEU A 177 -17.00 15.03 -9.92
C LEU A 177 -16.63 15.71 -8.59
N ARG A 178 -15.35 15.66 -8.20
CA ARG A 178 -14.91 16.30 -6.95
C ARG A 178 -15.07 17.82 -7.00
N ALA A 179 -14.80 18.45 -8.14
CA ALA A 179 -15.00 19.89 -8.30
C ALA A 179 -16.48 20.28 -8.27
N GLY A 180 -17.35 19.46 -8.86
CA GLY A 180 -18.80 19.62 -8.78
C GLY A 180 -19.31 19.56 -7.35
N ASP A 181 -18.89 18.53 -6.58
CA ASP A 181 -19.26 18.38 -5.17
C ASP A 181 -18.88 19.60 -4.32
N GLU A 182 -17.68 20.16 -4.52
CA GLU A 182 -17.24 21.38 -3.83
C GLU A 182 -18.03 22.64 -4.23
N ALA A 183 -18.59 22.66 -5.45
CA ALA A 183 -19.50 23.68 -5.95
C ALA A 183 -20.98 23.41 -5.59
N GLY A 184 -21.29 22.32 -4.87
CA GLY A 184 -22.66 21.93 -4.54
C GLY A 184 -23.45 21.33 -5.72
N CYS A 185 -22.75 20.93 -6.79
CA CYS A 185 -23.30 20.25 -7.95
C CYS A 185 -23.17 18.73 -7.79
N GLY A 186 -24.23 18.00 -8.13
CA GLY A 186 -24.30 16.54 -7.95
C GLY A 186 -24.10 15.75 -9.25
N GLN A 187 -23.96 16.44 -10.39
CA GLN A 187 -23.83 15.83 -11.70
C GLN A 187 -22.77 16.56 -12.53
N VAL A 188 -21.94 15.79 -13.24
CA VAL A 188 -21.20 16.32 -14.40
C VAL A 188 -22.12 16.20 -15.60
N GLU A 189 -22.73 17.31 -16.01
CA GLU A 189 -23.66 17.32 -17.14
C GLU A 189 -22.93 16.96 -18.43
N GLU A 190 -21.78 17.59 -18.66
CA GLU A 190 -20.92 17.36 -19.80
C GLU A 190 -19.45 17.59 -19.43
N LEU A 191 -18.55 16.77 -19.95
CA LEU A 191 -17.11 16.97 -19.88
C LEU A 191 -16.48 16.52 -21.20
N THR A 192 -15.92 17.46 -21.96
CA THR A 192 -15.16 17.19 -23.18
C THR A 192 -13.67 17.14 -22.88
N LEU A 193 -12.99 16.09 -23.34
CA LEU A 193 -11.55 15.93 -23.24
C LEU A 193 -10.87 16.55 -24.47
N GLU A 194 -10.01 17.54 -24.23
CA GLU A 194 -9.44 18.38 -25.29
C GLU A 194 -8.01 18.01 -25.65
N SER A 195 -7.18 17.68 -24.65
CA SER A 195 -5.76 17.38 -24.85
C SER A 195 -5.26 16.37 -23.83
N PRO A 196 -4.49 15.36 -24.24
CA PRO A 196 -3.96 14.36 -23.32
C PRO A 196 -2.98 15.00 -22.33
N LEU A 197 -3.04 14.58 -21.07
CA LEU A 197 -2.06 14.96 -20.05
C LEU A 197 -1.01 13.85 -19.96
N VAL A 198 0.17 14.12 -20.51
CA VAL A 198 1.32 13.20 -20.47
C VAL A 198 2.06 13.37 -19.15
N LEU A 199 2.39 12.26 -18.49
CA LEU A 199 3.15 12.24 -17.24
C LEU A 199 4.58 11.77 -17.49
N ASP A 200 5.54 12.58 -17.07
CA ASP A 200 6.95 12.22 -17.11
C ASP A 200 7.39 11.50 -15.82
N GLU A 201 8.39 10.62 -15.92
CA GLU A 201 8.90 9.85 -14.79
C GLU A 201 9.59 10.72 -13.71
N ARG A 202 10.11 11.88 -14.11
CA ARG A 202 10.97 12.74 -13.27
C ARG A 202 10.30 14.03 -12.87
N GLU A 203 9.35 14.52 -13.67
CA GLU A 203 8.68 15.78 -13.45
C GLU A 203 7.33 15.61 -12.76
N ALA A 204 6.99 16.57 -11.88
CA ALA A 204 5.65 16.68 -11.33
C ALA A 204 4.82 17.66 -12.14
N VAL A 205 3.52 17.43 -12.17
CA VAL A 205 2.54 18.28 -12.83
C VAL A 205 1.68 18.95 -11.76
N ILE A 206 1.46 20.25 -11.93
CA ILE A 206 0.49 21.02 -11.15
C ILE A 206 -0.84 20.96 -11.88
N LEU A 207 -1.89 20.53 -11.19
CA LEU A 207 -3.26 20.51 -11.67
C LEU A 207 -4.02 21.72 -11.15
N GLN A 208 -4.89 22.29 -11.99
CA GLN A 208 -5.91 23.23 -11.58
C GLN A 208 -7.26 22.84 -12.17
N VAL A 209 -8.28 22.85 -11.32
CA VAL A 209 -9.67 22.73 -11.74
C VAL A 209 -10.36 24.04 -11.39
N LEU A 210 -10.76 24.78 -12.42
CA LEU A 210 -11.52 26.01 -12.29
C LEU A 210 -13.00 25.69 -12.40
N VAL A 211 -13.80 26.18 -11.47
CA VAL A 211 -15.26 26.17 -11.54
C VAL A 211 -15.73 27.62 -11.47
N GLU A 212 -16.50 28.04 -12.47
CA GLU A 212 -17.07 29.38 -12.53
C GLU A 212 -18.25 29.52 -11.56
N ALA A 213 -18.75 30.76 -11.39
CA ALA A 213 -19.95 30.98 -10.60
C ALA A 213 -21.17 30.30 -11.25
N PRO A 214 -22.16 29.86 -10.47
CA PRO A 214 -23.38 29.27 -11.01
C PRO A 214 -24.14 30.28 -11.87
N ASP A 215 -24.74 29.79 -12.95
CA ASP A 215 -25.72 30.52 -13.74
C ASP A 215 -27.11 30.55 -13.06
N GLU A 216 -28.13 31.05 -13.77
CA GLU A 216 -29.51 31.14 -13.24
C GLU A 216 -30.14 29.77 -12.92
N ASP A 217 -29.66 28.70 -13.55
CA ASP A 217 -30.11 27.32 -13.35
C ASP A 217 -29.26 26.57 -12.32
N GLY A 218 -28.24 27.23 -11.75
CA GLY A 218 -27.29 26.63 -10.80
C GLY A 218 -26.18 25.82 -11.47
N ARG A 219 -26.01 25.93 -12.79
CA ARG A 219 -24.95 25.23 -13.54
C ARG A 219 -23.66 26.02 -13.45
N CYS A 220 -22.53 25.33 -13.29
CA CYS A 220 -21.22 25.95 -13.27
C CYS A 220 -20.36 25.42 -14.42
N ALA A 221 -19.79 26.34 -15.19
CA ALA A 221 -18.75 25.97 -16.16
C ALA A 221 -17.48 25.51 -15.44
N LEU A 222 -16.80 24.54 -16.02
CA LEU A 222 -15.65 23.83 -15.46
C LEU A 222 -14.53 23.77 -16.49
N ALA A 223 -13.28 23.93 -16.04
CA ALA A 223 -12.11 23.63 -16.87
C ALA A 223 -10.96 23.03 -16.06
N ILE A 224 -10.34 21.99 -16.62
CA ILE A 224 -9.20 21.28 -16.02
C ILE A 224 -7.94 21.63 -16.79
N HIS A 225 -6.97 22.19 -16.09
CA HIS A 225 -5.69 22.61 -16.62
C HIS A 225 -4.54 21.91 -15.91
N SER A 226 -3.42 21.82 -16.61
CA SER A 226 -2.18 21.43 -15.99
C SER A 226 -0.99 22.21 -16.52
N ARG A 227 0.07 22.23 -15.74
CA ARG A 227 1.40 22.63 -16.21
C ARG A 227 2.46 21.77 -15.52
N ASN A 228 3.55 21.56 -16.22
CA ASN A 228 4.76 20.98 -15.64
C ASN A 228 5.32 21.92 -14.55
N GLU A 229 5.74 21.36 -13.42
CA GLU A 229 6.16 22.14 -12.24
C GLU A 229 7.37 23.05 -12.53
N THR A 230 8.26 22.63 -13.44
CA THR A 230 9.47 23.40 -13.81
C THR A 230 9.31 24.24 -15.07
N ALA A 231 8.14 24.16 -15.72
CA ALA A 231 7.84 24.95 -16.92
C ALA A 231 7.54 26.41 -16.59
N ASP A 232 7.33 27.21 -17.64
CA ASP A 232 6.86 28.58 -17.54
C ASP A 232 5.60 28.65 -16.66
N PRO A 233 5.55 29.55 -15.64
CA PRO A 233 4.36 29.74 -14.83
C PRO A 233 3.08 30.02 -15.62
N ASP A 234 3.17 30.61 -16.81
CA ASP A 234 2.02 30.92 -17.66
C ASP A 234 1.72 29.80 -18.68
N GLY A 235 2.50 28.72 -18.70
CA GLY A 235 2.43 27.60 -19.65
C GLY A 235 1.32 26.58 -19.38
N TRP A 236 0.12 27.02 -19.00
CA TRP A 236 -1.02 26.13 -18.74
C TRP A 236 -1.57 25.50 -20.02
N VAL A 237 -1.83 24.20 -19.96
CA VAL A 237 -2.55 23.45 -21.00
C VAL A 237 -3.92 23.05 -20.45
N ARG A 238 -4.98 23.30 -21.22
CA ARG A 238 -6.31 22.82 -20.88
C ARG A 238 -6.50 21.39 -21.39
N HIS A 239 -6.93 20.50 -20.50
CA HIS A 239 -7.11 19.09 -20.79
C HIS A 239 -8.58 18.72 -20.92
N ALA A 240 -9.46 19.42 -20.23
CA ALA A 240 -10.90 19.23 -20.35
C ALA A 240 -11.67 20.51 -20.04
N SER A 241 -12.86 20.63 -20.61
CA SER A 241 -13.86 21.64 -20.26
C SER A 241 -15.25 21.01 -20.20
N GLY A 242 -16.15 21.62 -19.44
CA GLY A 242 -17.47 21.05 -19.24
C GLY A 242 -18.37 21.88 -18.35
N THR A 243 -19.47 21.26 -17.92
CA THR A 243 -20.48 21.86 -17.06
C THR A 243 -20.84 20.87 -15.96
N VAL A 244 -20.86 21.36 -14.72
CA VAL A 244 -21.45 20.66 -13.58
C VAL A 244 -22.79 21.31 -13.23
N ALA A 245 -23.75 20.50 -12.80
CA ALA A 245 -25.12 20.94 -12.54
C ALA A 245 -25.66 20.38 -11.23
N PRO A 246 -26.71 20.97 -10.65
CA PRO A 246 -27.42 20.38 -9.53
C PRO A 246 -27.88 18.96 -9.87
N GLY A 247 -27.48 17.99 -9.05
CA GLY A 247 -27.85 16.58 -9.22
C GLY A 247 -28.84 16.12 -8.15
N GLY A 248 -28.88 14.82 -7.88
CA GLY A 248 -29.66 14.25 -6.78
C GLY A 248 -30.90 13.48 -7.20
N SER A 249 -30.95 13.02 -8.46
CA SER A 249 -31.93 12.01 -8.85
C SER A 249 -31.61 10.70 -8.11
N ALA A 250 -32.63 10.06 -7.54
CA ALA A 250 -32.44 8.74 -6.97
C ALA A 250 -32.03 7.75 -8.09
N PRO A 251 -31.00 6.92 -7.89
CA PRO A 251 -30.55 6.00 -8.92
C PRO A 251 -31.67 5.00 -9.24
N ALA A 252 -31.97 4.84 -10.53
CA ALA A 252 -33.08 4.01 -11.02
C ALA A 252 -32.63 2.64 -11.55
N PHE A 253 -31.44 2.16 -11.14
CA PHE A 253 -30.87 0.89 -11.58
C PHE A 253 -30.36 0.07 -10.40
N GLU A 254 -30.34 -1.26 -10.55
CA GLU A 254 -29.73 -2.20 -9.62
C GLU A 254 -29.25 -3.43 -10.38
N LEU A 255 -28.15 -4.05 -9.93
CA LEU A 255 -27.58 -5.26 -10.54
C LEU A 255 -27.44 -6.38 -9.49
N ALA A 256 -28.53 -6.63 -8.75
CA ALA A 256 -28.56 -7.61 -7.65
C ALA A 256 -28.51 -9.06 -8.14
N THR A 257 -29.11 -9.36 -9.29
CA THR A 257 -29.03 -10.69 -9.93
C THR A 257 -27.78 -10.75 -10.80
N TRP A 258 -26.87 -11.69 -10.49
CA TRP A 258 -25.57 -11.74 -11.15
C TRP A 258 -24.99 -13.17 -11.33
N PRO A 259 -24.41 -13.48 -12.50
CA PRO A 259 -24.55 -12.73 -13.75
C PRO A 259 -26.03 -12.68 -14.19
N PRO A 260 -26.43 -11.74 -15.07
CA PRO A 260 -27.80 -11.67 -15.54
C PRO A 260 -28.27 -13.01 -16.12
N ALA A 261 -29.54 -13.35 -15.90
CA ALA A 261 -30.10 -14.59 -16.40
C ALA A 261 -30.06 -14.62 -17.94
N GLY A 262 -29.47 -15.67 -18.52
CA GLY A 262 -29.30 -15.80 -19.97
C GLY A 262 -28.02 -15.16 -20.51
N ALA A 263 -27.19 -14.54 -19.67
CA ALA A 263 -25.93 -13.95 -20.10
C ALA A 263 -24.87 -15.02 -20.45
N GLU A 264 -24.27 -14.89 -21.62
CA GLU A 264 -23.21 -15.78 -22.10
C GLU A 264 -21.83 -15.22 -21.72
N PRO A 265 -20.94 -16.02 -21.12
CA PRO A 265 -19.60 -15.56 -20.75
C PRO A 265 -18.75 -15.30 -21.99
N VAL A 266 -17.95 -14.22 -21.94
CA VAL A 266 -16.96 -13.87 -22.96
C VAL A 266 -15.57 -14.17 -22.40
N PRO A 267 -14.78 -15.05 -23.06
CA PRO A 267 -13.41 -15.35 -22.64
C PRO A 267 -12.51 -14.10 -22.66
N LEU A 268 -11.66 -13.96 -21.65
CA LEU A 268 -10.69 -12.86 -21.52
C LEU A 268 -9.23 -13.33 -21.74
N ASP A 269 -9.03 -14.58 -22.15
CA ASP A 269 -7.70 -15.13 -22.40
C ASP A 269 -6.93 -14.29 -23.41
N GLY A 270 -5.76 -13.79 -23.01
CA GLY A 270 -4.91 -12.96 -23.87
C GLY A 270 -5.45 -11.55 -24.14
N PHE A 271 -6.51 -11.10 -23.46
CA PHE A 271 -7.11 -9.78 -23.66
C PHE A 271 -6.09 -8.65 -23.48
N TYR A 272 -5.42 -8.60 -22.31
CA TYR A 272 -4.45 -7.56 -22.01
C TYR A 272 -3.18 -7.63 -22.88
N SER A 273 -2.73 -8.83 -23.27
CA SER A 273 -1.64 -8.96 -24.24
C SER A 273 -2.03 -8.43 -25.61
N GLY A 274 -3.26 -8.67 -26.07
CA GLY A 274 -3.76 -8.11 -27.34
C GLY A 274 -3.89 -6.59 -27.30
N LEU A 275 -4.34 -6.03 -26.17
CA LEU A 275 -4.34 -4.57 -25.95
C LEU A 275 -2.93 -3.98 -26.02
N ALA A 276 -1.94 -4.64 -25.41
CA ALA A 276 -0.55 -4.20 -25.46
C ALA A 276 0.01 -4.19 -26.89
N GLU A 277 -0.33 -5.18 -27.72
CA GLU A 277 0.01 -5.21 -29.15
C GLU A 277 -0.65 -4.06 -29.93
N GLY A 278 -1.85 -3.62 -29.51
CA GLY A 278 -2.55 -2.42 -30.01
C GLY A 278 -2.01 -1.09 -29.48
N GLY A 279 -0.97 -1.11 -28.64
CA GLY A 279 -0.34 0.08 -28.06
C GLY A 279 -0.93 0.54 -26.73
N TYR A 280 -1.77 -0.27 -26.08
CA TYR A 280 -2.28 -0.03 -24.73
C TYR A 280 -1.44 -0.78 -23.69
N GLY A 281 -0.42 -0.11 -23.17
CA GLY A 281 0.46 -0.63 -22.12
C GLY A 281 -0.16 -0.52 -20.73
N TYR A 282 -1.25 -1.25 -20.48
CA TYR A 282 -1.86 -1.29 -19.15
C TYR A 282 -1.04 -2.15 -18.19
N GLY A 283 -0.63 -1.58 -17.05
CA GLY A 283 0.01 -2.28 -15.94
C GLY A 283 -1.01 -2.77 -14.89
N PRO A 284 -0.54 -3.39 -13.79
CA PRO A 284 -1.39 -4.08 -12.81
C PRO A 284 -2.56 -3.26 -12.26
N ALA A 285 -2.40 -1.95 -12.05
CA ALA A 285 -3.48 -1.10 -11.55
C ALA A 285 -4.66 -0.98 -12.52
N PHE A 286 -4.41 -1.03 -13.83
CA PHE A 286 -5.42 -0.88 -14.89
C PHE A 286 -5.87 -2.22 -15.48
N GLN A 287 -5.31 -3.35 -15.02
CA GLN A 287 -5.73 -4.69 -15.43
C GLN A 287 -6.83 -5.26 -14.51
N GLY A 288 -7.89 -4.47 -14.32
CA GLY A 288 -8.94 -4.76 -13.34
C GLY A 288 -10.09 -5.66 -13.83
N LEU A 289 -10.22 -5.91 -15.13
CA LEU A 289 -11.34 -6.68 -15.70
C LEU A 289 -11.21 -8.17 -15.33
N ARG A 290 -12.19 -8.70 -14.58
CA ARG A 290 -12.16 -10.07 -14.04
C ARG A 290 -13.02 -11.04 -14.82
N ALA A 291 -14.21 -10.61 -15.20
CA ALA A 291 -15.15 -11.43 -15.94
C ALA A 291 -16.07 -10.56 -16.80
N LEU A 292 -16.56 -11.13 -17.89
CA LEU A 292 -17.34 -10.43 -18.90
C LEU A 292 -18.44 -11.35 -19.41
N TRP A 293 -19.64 -10.80 -19.60
CA TRP A 293 -20.77 -11.51 -20.19
C TRP A 293 -21.50 -10.63 -21.19
N ARG A 294 -22.28 -11.28 -22.07
CA ARG A 294 -23.17 -10.65 -23.05
C ARG A 294 -24.59 -11.17 -22.91
N CYS A 295 -25.56 -10.27 -22.91
CA CYS A 295 -26.98 -10.61 -22.95
C CYS A 295 -27.73 -9.53 -23.72
N ASP A 296 -28.55 -9.92 -24.70
CA ASP A 296 -29.47 -9.02 -25.42
C ASP A 296 -28.85 -7.71 -25.96
N GLY A 297 -27.58 -7.75 -26.38
CA GLY A 297 -26.85 -6.57 -26.90
C GLY A 297 -26.19 -5.69 -25.82
N GLU A 298 -26.34 -6.05 -24.55
CA GLU A 298 -25.66 -5.43 -23.41
C GLU A 298 -24.40 -6.21 -23.03
N VAL A 299 -23.46 -5.51 -22.40
CA VAL A 299 -22.24 -6.09 -21.85
C VAL A 299 -22.24 -5.92 -20.33
N PHE A 300 -21.86 -6.99 -19.63
CA PHE A 300 -21.79 -7.02 -18.18
C PHE A 300 -20.38 -7.37 -17.75
N ALA A 301 -19.81 -6.61 -16.81
CA ALA A 301 -18.43 -6.79 -16.37
C ALA A 301 -18.32 -6.87 -14.85
N GLU A 302 -17.45 -7.75 -14.37
CA GLU A 302 -16.89 -7.68 -13.01
C GLU A 302 -15.50 -7.08 -13.07
N VAL A 303 -15.26 -6.06 -12.25
CA VAL A 303 -14.00 -5.32 -12.23
C VAL A 303 -13.54 -5.16 -10.79
N SER A 304 -12.25 -5.36 -10.52
CA SER A 304 -11.66 -5.12 -9.20
C SER A 304 -10.26 -4.52 -9.29
N LEU A 305 -9.98 -3.59 -8.39
CA LEU A 305 -8.62 -3.08 -8.19
C LEU A 305 -7.70 -4.18 -7.65
N PRO A 306 -6.38 -4.09 -7.88
CA PRO A 306 -5.42 -4.93 -7.18
C PRO A 306 -5.34 -4.59 -5.69
N ASP A 307 -4.93 -5.56 -4.88
CA ASP A 307 -4.73 -5.36 -3.44
C ASP A 307 -3.71 -4.25 -3.16
N GLY A 308 -3.99 -3.45 -2.13
CA GLY A 308 -3.07 -2.40 -1.65
C GLY A 308 -3.20 -1.04 -2.34
N LEU A 309 -4.06 -0.90 -3.36
CA LEU A 309 -4.35 0.41 -3.95
C LEU A 309 -5.33 1.19 -3.05
N ALA A 310 -4.94 2.41 -2.65
CA ALA A 310 -5.78 3.25 -1.80
C ALA A 310 -6.95 3.83 -2.60
N VAL A 311 -8.17 3.65 -2.09
CA VAL A 311 -9.40 4.19 -2.71
C VAL A 311 -9.97 5.41 -1.98
N THR A 312 -9.54 5.63 -0.73
CA THR A 312 -10.08 6.70 0.11
C THR A 312 -9.85 8.08 -0.48
N GLY A 313 -10.91 8.87 -0.52
CA GLY A 313 -10.91 10.25 -1.04
C GLY A 313 -11.24 10.35 -2.53
N PHE A 314 -11.29 9.24 -3.27
CA PHE A 314 -11.92 9.20 -4.58
C PHE A 314 -13.44 8.96 -4.45
N GLY A 315 -14.21 9.58 -5.33
CA GLY A 315 -15.57 9.17 -5.64
C GLY A 315 -15.57 7.76 -6.25
N VAL A 316 -14.93 7.61 -7.41
CA VAL A 316 -14.57 6.30 -7.96
C VAL A 316 -13.10 6.31 -8.38
N HIS A 317 -12.35 5.29 -7.96
CA HIS A 317 -10.93 5.22 -8.33
C HIS A 317 -10.77 5.19 -9.87
N PRO A 318 -9.95 6.07 -10.49
CA PRO A 318 -9.87 6.19 -11.94
C PRO A 318 -9.51 4.88 -12.67
N ALA A 319 -8.60 4.08 -12.11
CA ALA A 319 -8.25 2.78 -12.67
C ALA A 319 -9.38 1.75 -12.62
N LEU A 320 -10.30 1.86 -11.65
CA LEU A 320 -11.47 0.98 -11.55
C LEU A 320 -12.48 1.32 -12.65
N LEU A 321 -12.78 2.62 -12.82
CA LEU A 321 -13.66 3.09 -13.87
C LEU A 321 -13.06 2.83 -15.27
N ASP A 322 -11.75 2.96 -15.44
CA ASP A 322 -11.10 2.70 -16.72
C ASP A 322 -11.22 1.22 -17.10
N ALA A 323 -10.99 0.32 -16.15
CA ALA A 323 -11.18 -1.11 -16.36
C ALA A 323 -12.64 -1.51 -16.66
N VAL A 324 -13.64 -0.73 -16.22
CA VAL A 324 -15.03 -0.88 -16.67
C VAL A 324 -15.15 -0.51 -18.16
N LEU A 325 -14.53 0.58 -18.60
CA LEU A 325 -14.56 0.99 -20.01
C LEU A 325 -13.83 0.01 -20.94
N GLN A 326 -12.77 -0.64 -20.45
CA GLN A 326 -12.06 -1.69 -21.20
C GLN A 326 -12.96 -2.87 -21.61
N ALA A 327 -14.08 -3.09 -20.89
CA ALA A 327 -15.09 -4.10 -21.25
C ALA A 327 -15.68 -3.89 -22.66
N MET A 328 -15.72 -2.65 -23.16
CA MET A 328 -16.15 -2.34 -24.53
C MET A 328 -15.24 -2.98 -25.58
N ALA A 329 -13.93 -2.87 -25.38
CA ALA A 329 -12.92 -3.46 -26.25
C ALA A 329 -12.94 -4.99 -26.13
N ALA A 330 -13.05 -5.51 -24.90
CA ALA A 330 -13.10 -6.96 -24.64
C ALA A 330 -14.32 -7.64 -25.27
N ALA A 331 -15.46 -6.95 -25.30
CA ALA A 331 -16.64 -7.44 -26.00
C ALA A 331 -16.43 -7.46 -27.53
N GLY A 332 -15.54 -6.62 -28.09
CA GLY A 332 -15.47 -6.42 -29.54
C GLY A 332 -16.69 -5.63 -30.06
N SER A 333 -17.32 -4.86 -29.18
CA SER A 333 -18.47 -4.00 -29.50
C SER A 333 -18.04 -2.71 -30.21
N VAL A 334 -16.75 -2.36 -30.17
CA VAL A 334 -16.18 -1.26 -30.95
C VAL A 334 -15.22 -1.82 -32.00
N ARG A 335 -15.46 -1.48 -33.27
CA ARG A 335 -14.60 -1.81 -34.41
C ARG A 335 -14.05 -0.51 -34.98
N ALA A 336 -13.05 0.06 -34.32
CA ALA A 336 -12.34 1.23 -34.83
C ALA A 336 -10.96 0.83 -35.36
N GLU A 337 -10.55 1.44 -36.47
CA GLU A 337 -9.16 1.44 -36.89
C GLU A 337 -8.39 2.47 -36.04
N GLY A 338 -7.83 2.05 -34.90
CA GLY A 338 -7.00 2.90 -34.04
C GLY A 338 -7.26 2.74 -32.55
N GLN A 339 -6.56 3.57 -31.75
CA GLN A 339 -6.74 3.64 -30.30
C GLN A 339 -7.99 4.45 -29.95
N LEU A 340 -8.97 3.80 -29.37
CA LEU A 340 -10.14 4.38 -28.74
C LEU A 340 -9.80 4.86 -27.34
N VAL A 341 -10.14 6.12 -27.07
CA VAL A 341 -10.12 6.75 -25.75
C VAL A 341 -11.42 7.53 -25.58
N PRO A 342 -11.94 7.69 -24.35
CA PRO A 342 -13.09 8.56 -24.12
C PRO A 342 -12.83 9.97 -24.65
N PHE A 343 -13.79 10.54 -25.36
CA PHE A 343 -13.72 11.92 -25.88
C PHE A 343 -14.61 12.86 -25.07
N ALA A 344 -15.80 12.41 -24.70
CA ALA A 344 -16.75 13.16 -23.90
C ALA A 344 -17.42 12.26 -22.86
N TRP A 345 -17.87 12.87 -21.78
CA TRP A 345 -18.69 12.25 -20.74
C TRP A 345 -19.94 13.08 -20.57
N THR A 346 -21.10 12.44 -20.48
CA THR A 346 -22.36 13.15 -20.24
C THR A 346 -23.17 12.49 -19.13
N GLY A 347 -23.78 13.32 -18.28
CA GLY A 347 -24.63 12.86 -17.17
C GLY A 347 -23.91 11.89 -16.23
N VAL A 348 -22.71 12.25 -15.76
CA VAL A 348 -21.99 11.44 -14.75
C VAL A 348 -22.52 11.78 -13.37
N GLU A 349 -23.03 10.76 -12.66
CA GLU A 349 -23.53 10.88 -11.28
C GLU A 349 -22.90 9.82 -10.38
N LEU A 350 -22.58 10.22 -9.15
CA LEU A 350 -21.97 9.39 -8.12
C LEU A 350 -22.97 9.15 -6.99
N PHE A 351 -23.09 7.89 -6.56
CA PHE A 351 -24.06 7.47 -5.53
C PHE A 351 -23.38 6.86 -4.29
N ALA A 352 -22.17 6.31 -4.44
CA ALA A 352 -21.38 5.74 -3.35
C ALA A 352 -19.88 5.83 -3.64
N THR A 353 -19.06 5.83 -2.60
CA THR A 353 -17.60 5.96 -2.68
C THR A 353 -16.87 4.70 -2.20
N ASP A 354 -15.54 4.70 -2.30
CA ASP A 354 -14.65 3.69 -1.72
C ASP A 354 -14.82 2.26 -2.27
N ALA A 355 -15.45 2.12 -3.44
CA ALA A 355 -15.59 0.82 -4.10
C ALA A 355 -14.21 0.30 -4.55
N VAL A 356 -13.89 -0.93 -4.14
CA VAL A 356 -12.68 -1.66 -4.59
C VAL A 356 -12.98 -2.71 -5.67
N ALA A 357 -14.26 -3.11 -5.77
CA ALA A 357 -14.77 -4.04 -6.76
C ALA A 357 -16.19 -3.63 -7.14
N VAL A 358 -16.50 -3.69 -8.44
CA VAL A 358 -17.78 -3.28 -9.01
C VAL A 358 -18.28 -4.28 -10.03
N ARG A 359 -19.59 -4.23 -10.24
CA ARG A 359 -20.28 -4.80 -11.40
C ARG A 359 -20.70 -3.65 -12.29
N ALA A 360 -20.62 -3.83 -13.60
CA ALA A 360 -21.03 -2.83 -14.56
C ALA A 360 -21.96 -3.42 -15.61
N ARG A 361 -22.96 -2.63 -16.02
CA ARG A 361 -23.76 -2.82 -17.23
C ARG A 361 -23.40 -1.73 -18.23
N LEU A 362 -23.09 -2.13 -19.45
CA LEU A 362 -22.80 -1.26 -20.57
C LEU A 362 -23.84 -1.49 -21.68
N THR A 363 -24.56 -0.43 -22.03
CA THR A 363 -25.58 -0.45 -23.09
C THR A 363 -25.13 0.46 -24.22
N PHE A 364 -24.95 -0.09 -25.41
CA PHE A 364 -24.39 0.64 -26.56
C PHE A 364 -25.50 1.30 -27.39
N SER A 365 -25.26 2.54 -27.81
CA SER A 365 -26.10 3.26 -28.78
C SER A 365 -25.25 3.62 -30.00
N GLY A 366 -25.34 2.82 -31.06
CA GLY A 366 -24.44 2.94 -32.21
C GLY A 366 -23.05 2.36 -31.91
N THR A 367 -22.01 2.90 -32.56
CA THR A 367 -20.64 2.37 -32.47
C THR A 367 -19.72 3.14 -31.52
N GLU A 368 -20.11 4.34 -31.11
CA GLU A 368 -19.23 5.29 -30.40
C GLU A 368 -19.82 5.82 -29.09
N THR A 369 -21.05 5.45 -28.75
CA THR A 369 -21.74 5.94 -27.55
C THR A 369 -22.14 4.78 -26.64
N VAL A 370 -21.87 4.92 -25.35
CA VAL A 370 -22.15 3.88 -24.35
C VAL A 370 -22.74 4.49 -23.08
N ARG A 371 -23.85 3.93 -22.62
CA ARG A 371 -24.34 4.17 -21.26
C ARG A 371 -23.64 3.20 -20.32
N VAL A 372 -23.16 3.69 -19.18
CA VAL A 372 -22.47 2.88 -18.17
C VAL A 372 -23.20 3.00 -16.85
N GLU A 373 -23.51 1.86 -16.24
CA GLU A 373 -24.10 1.79 -14.90
C GLU A 373 -23.27 0.86 -14.04
N VAL A 374 -22.76 1.40 -12.93
CA VAL A 374 -21.81 0.74 -12.04
C VAL A 374 -22.46 0.54 -10.67
N THR A 375 -22.36 -0.68 -10.16
CA THR A 375 -22.83 -1.05 -8.82
C THR A 375 -21.72 -1.69 -8.01
N ASP A 376 -21.89 -1.74 -6.70
CA ASP A 376 -21.07 -2.59 -5.84
C ASP A 376 -21.34 -4.09 -6.12
N VAL A 377 -20.61 -4.97 -5.42
CA VAL A 377 -20.77 -6.43 -5.54
C VAL A 377 -22.12 -6.96 -5.02
N THR A 378 -22.90 -6.14 -4.34
CA THR A 378 -24.26 -6.46 -3.87
C THR A 378 -25.34 -5.96 -4.84
N GLY A 379 -24.96 -5.21 -5.88
CA GLY A 379 -25.86 -4.66 -6.89
C GLY A 379 -26.39 -3.26 -6.58
N ARG A 380 -25.85 -2.57 -5.55
CA ARG A 380 -26.25 -1.20 -5.21
C ARG A 380 -25.52 -0.17 -6.07
N PRO A 381 -26.19 0.88 -6.58
CA PRO A 381 -25.59 1.94 -7.39
C PRO A 381 -24.35 2.57 -6.77
N VAL A 382 -23.32 2.74 -7.60
CA VAL A 382 -22.07 3.44 -7.28
C VAL A 382 -21.90 4.65 -8.19
N LEU A 383 -22.02 4.47 -9.51
CA LEU A 383 -21.86 5.53 -10.51
C LEU A 383 -22.70 5.24 -11.75
N SER A 384 -23.19 6.27 -12.43
CA SER A 384 -23.76 6.16 -13.78
C SER A 384 -23.16 7.19 -14.73
N VAL A 385 -23.11 6.85 -16.01
CA VAL A 385 -22.74 7.70 -17.14
C VAL A 385 -23.83 7.56 -18.20
N ALA A 386 -24.41 8.66 -18.65
CA ALA A 386 -25.49 8.64 -19.63
C ALA A 386 -25.00 8.31 -21.05
N SER A 387 -23.87 8.91 -21.45
CA SER A 387 -23.18 8.63 -22.73
C SER A 387 -21.72 9.04 -22.76
#